data_AF-A0A519VQ78-F1
#
_entry.id   AF-A0A519VQ78-F1
#
_cell.length_a   1.000
_cell.length_b   1.000
_cell.length_c   1.000
_cell.angle_alpha   90.00
_cell.angle_beta   90.00
_cell.angle_gamma   90.00
#
_symmetry.space_group_name_H-M   'P 1'
#
loop_
_entity.id
_entity.type
_entity.pdbx_description
1 polymer ?
#
loop_
_entity_poly.entity_id
_entity_poly.type
_entity_poly.pdbx_seq_one_letter_code
_entity_poly.pdbx_strand_id
1 'polypeptide(L)'
;MFTLTNPSALLALLGLLVPLAIHLWNRRPGREVAVGSLRWLAAGANRRLRNLRLEQLWLLLLRAALLAVLALAVAGPAWRQALPAGRGQVLVSPALAGTGALAAARPGIDSLRRHGYKLRWLSRGLPLVSAAAWRADSLGQRPDSLSLDDEPTTAGFYWARIGQAADTFAGQPLRVLTPATLRGAEGTHPRLPANVTWQPVPLAAESTWLQAAASTPDSLRLLLGYSTERQTTFRTVRVARPGAGQRVVGAGISLRYDLAKNGSPQLQPLAAAPADSGRATPAVPVQPAVLRVWIHATPAYAADARYLRAALRAASLGLPGALALTVAPTLPDTAAAPDWLFWLAAEPVPAAWRGRVRRGLHLWQSAAGPGVADTTGLTAPELDETASVALWRRGRPAARAATG
;
A
#
# COMPACT_ATOMS: atom_id res chain seq x y z
N MET A 1 5.34 22.77 -25.91
CA MET A 1 4.43 22.35 -26.99
C MET A 1 3.00 22.50 -26.51
N PHE A 2 2.18 23.21 -27.27
CA PHE A 2 0.76 23.33 -27.00
C PHE A 2 0.08 22.02 -27.40
N THR A 3 -0.64 21.39 -26.47
CA THR A 3 -1.36 20.13 -26.73
C THR A 3 -2.81 20.26 -26.28
N LEU A 4 -3.74 19.70 -27.06
CA LEU A 4 -5.15 19.59 -26.69
C LEU A 4 -5.38 18.19 -26.14
N THR A 5 -6.04 18.09 -25.00
CA THR A 5 -6.35 16.78 -24.36
C THR A 5 -7.43 16.02 -25.12
N ASN A 6 -8.41 16.75 -25.67
CA ASN A 6 -9.50 16.22 -26.48
C ASN A 6 -9.60 17.01 -27.79
N PRO A 7 -8.85 16.63 -28.86
CA PRO A 7 -8.85 17.39 -30.11
C PRO A 7 -10.22 17.40 -30.81
N SER A 8 -11.03 16.34 -30.61
CA SER A 8 -12.39 16.24 -31.13
C SER A 8 -13.34 17.28 -30.53
N ALA A 9 -13.05 17.84 -29.36
CA ALA A 9 -13.86 18.89 -28.74
C ALA A 9 -13.86 20.20 -29.56
N LEU A 10 -12.90 20.39 -30.47
CA LEU A 10 -12.93 21.51 -31.42
C LEU A 10 -14.15 21.48 -32.35
N LEU A 11 -14.78 20.31 -32.55
CA LEU A 11 -16.04 20.20 -33.29
C LEU A 11 -17.17 20.98 -32.62
N ALA A 12 -17.10 21.24 -31.31
CA ALA A 12 -18.07 22.08 -30.61
C ALA A 12 -18.09 23.54 -31.14
N LEU A 13 -17.00 23.99 -31.80
CA LEU A 13 -16.96 25.30 -32.47
C LEU A 13 -17.94 25.39 -33.64
N LEU A 14 -18.42 24.28 -34.22
CA LEU A 14 -19.50 24.31 -35.21
C LEU A 14 -20.79 24.91 -34.63
N GLY A 15 -20.97 24.88 -33.30
CA GLY A 15 -22.05 25.55 -32.60
C GLY A 15 -22.07 27.08 -32.79
N LEU A 16 -20.97 27.73 -33.18
CA LEU A 16 -20.95 29.16 -33.54
C LEU A 16 -21.82 29.48 -34.78
N LEU A 17 -22.09 28.48 -35.64
CA LEU A 17 -22.96 28.67 -36.81
C LEU A 17 -24.40 28.98 -36.40
N VAL A 18 -24.85 28.51 -35.25
CA VAL A 18 -26.22 28.70 -34.75
C VAL A 18 -26.55 30.18 -34.48
N PRO A 19 -25.81 30.91 -33.62
CA PRO A 19 -26.08 32.34 -33.39
C PRO A 19 -25.86 33.19 -34.64
N LEU A 20 -24.93 32.81 -35.52
CA LEU A 20 -24.71 33.48 -36.80
C LEU A 20 -25.92 33.33 -37.73
N ALA A 21 -26.46 32.11 -37.84
CA ALA A 21 -27.65 31.81 -38.63
C ALA A 21 -28.91 32.50 -38.08
N ILE A 22 -29.12 32.46 -36.76
CA ILE A 22 -30.25 33.13 -36.09
C ILE A 22 -30.18 34.65 -36.30
N HIS A 23 -28.98 35.23 -36.24
CA HIS A 23 -28.81 36.67 -36.49
C HIS A 23 -29.16 37.04 -37.94
N LEU A 24 -28.77 36.20 -38.91
CA LEU A 24 -29.08 36.43 -40.32
C LEU A 24 -30.58 36.23 -40.63
N TRP A 25 -31.27 35.38 -39.86
CA TRP A 25 -32.70 35.07 -40.00
C TRP A 25 -33.63 36.08 -39.32
N ASN A 26 -33.22 36.70 -38.20
CA ASN A 26 -34.06 37.62 -37.42
C ASN A 26 -34.12 39.05 -38.00
N ARG A 27 -34.29 39.16 -39.33
CA ARG A 27 -34.52 40.43 -40.01
C ARG A 27 -35.93 40.91 -39.70
N ARG A 28 -36.07 41.89 -38.80
CA ARG A 28 -37.37 42.55 -38.59
C ARG A 28 -37.64 43.48 -39.78
N PRO A 29 -38.69 43.26 -40.59
CA PRO A 29 -39.14 44.28 -41.53
C PRO A 29 -39.55 45.52 -40.72
N GLY A 30 -39.03 46.69 -41.10
CA GLY A 30 -39.31 47.94 -40.41
C GLY A 30 -40.81 48.22 -40.41
N ARG A 31 -41.32 48.75 -39.29
CA ARG A 31 -42.74 49.06 -39.10
C ARG A 31 -43.21 50.03 -40.18
N GLU A 32 -44.08 49.56 -41.07
CA GLU A 32 -44.68 50.39 -42.11
C GLU A 32 -45.66 51.37 -41.45
N VAL A 33 -45.37 52.67 -41.58
CA VAL A 33 -46.27 53.73 -41.15
C VAL A 33 -47.01 54.19 -42.39
N ALA A 34 -48.32 53.98 -42.42
CA ALA A 34 -49.18 54.42 -43.52
C ALA A 34 -49.23 55.96 -43.53
N VAL A 35 -48.66 56.57 -44.58
CA VAL A 35 -48.79 58.00 -44.85
C VAL A 35 -49.64 58.21 -46.11
N GLY A 36 -50.69 59.00 -45.98
CA GLY A 36 -51.63 59.33 -47.06
C GLY A 36 -51.03 60.36 -48.01
N SER A 37 -50.20 59.92 -48.96
CA SER A 37 -49.87 60.54 -50.25
C SER A 37 -48.50 60.03 -50.72
N LEU A 38 -48.51 58.94 -51.51
CA LEU A 38 -47.30 58.31 -52.05
C LEU A 38 -46.91 58.86 -53.44
N ARG A 39 -47.67 59.83 -53.98
CA ARG A 39 -47.53 60.29 -55.38
C ARG A 39 -46.26 61.10 -55.64
N TRP A 40 -45.52 61.51 -54.62
CA TRP A 40 -44.31 62.34 -54.73
C TRP A 40 -43.01 61.62 -54.33
N LEU A 41 -43.05 60.34 -53.97
CA LEU A 41 -41.88 59.58 -53.48
C LEU A 41 -41.36 58.51 -54.46
N ALA A 42 -41.85 58.51 -55.70
CA ALA A 42 -41.45 57.57 -56.74
C ALA A 42 -40.13 57.98 -57.43
N ALA A 43 -39.06 58.21 -56.67
CA ALA A 43 -37.70 58.34 -57.20
C ALA A 43 -36.66 58.10 -56.10
N GLY A 44 -36.61 56.87 -55.58
CA GLY A 44 -35.57 56.53 -54.59
C GLY A 44 -35.61 55.12 -54.00
N ALA A 45 -36.54 54.27 -54.43
CA ALA A 45 -36.79 52.99 -53.75
C ALA A 45 -35.70 51.92 -53.92
N ASN A 46 -34.68 52.11 -54.77
CA ASN A 46 -33.83 50.99 -55.22
C ASN A 46 -32.36 51.01 -54.74
N ARG A 47 -32.01 51.79 -53.72
CA ARG A 47 -30.62 51.82 -53.17
C ARG A 47 -30.45 51.17 -51.79
N ARG A 48 -31.50 50.56 -51.23
CA ARG A 48 -31.54 50.19 -49.81
C ARG A 48 -31.18 48.74 -49.48
N LEU A 49 -30.63 47.99 -50.44
CA LEU A 49 -30.16 46.60 -50.22
C LEU A 49 -28.67 46.50 -49.82
N ARG A 50 -27.92 47.60 -49.75
CA ARG A 50 -26.45 47.56 -49.63
C ARG A 50 -25.86 47.90 -48.27
N ASN A 51 -26.66 48.30 -47.28
CA ASN A 51 -26.16 48.56 -45.93
C ASN A 51 -26.66 47.49 -44.97
N LEU A 52 -25.90 46.40 -44.88
CA LEU A 52 -25.91 45.48 -43.74
C LEU A 52 -25.40 46.25 -42.51
N ARG A 53 -26.24 47.09 -41.91
CA ARG A 53 -25.94 47.66 -40.59
C ARG A 53 -26.19 46.57 -39.58
N LEU A 54 -25.11 45.91 -39.16
CA LEU A 54 -25.08 44.94 -38.09
C LEU A 54 -25.30 45.69 -36.77
N GLU A 55 -26.54 46.09 -36.51
CA GLU A 55 -26.94 46.58 -35.20
C GLU A 55 -26.76 45.42 -34.21
N GLN A 56 -25.96 45.63 -33.17
CA GLN A 56 -25.60 44.65 -32.12
C GLN A 56 -24.44 43.68 -32.41
N LEU A 57 -23.47 44.05 -33.26
CA LEU A 57 -22.21 43.30 -33.45
C LEU A 57 -21.53 42.86 -32.15
N TRP A 58 -21.48 43.74 -31.16
CA TRP A 58 -20.86 43.46 -29.86
C TRP A 58 -21.58 42.37 -29.06
N LEU A 59 -22.92 42.32 -29.12
CA LEU A 59 -23.68 41.25 -28.45
C LEU A 59 -23.49 39.91 -29.15
N LEU A 60 -23.38 39.91 -30.49
CA LEU A 60 -23.09 38.70 -31.26
C LEU A 60 -21.67 38.18 -30.98
N LEU A 61 -20.68 39.07 -30.98
CA LEU A 61 -19.30 38.74 -30.65
C LEU A 61 -19.16 38.21 -29.22
N LEU A 62 -19.86 38.80 -28.26
CA LEU A 62 -19.88 38.30 -26.88
C LEU A 62 -20.46 36.89 -26.80
N ARG A 63 -21.57 36.62 -27.50
CA ARG A 63 -22.20 35.30 -27.52
C ARG A 63 -21.32 34.25 -28.19
N ALA A 64 -20.65 34.62 -29.29
CA ALA A 64 -19.70 33.76 -29.97
C ALA A 64 -18.44 33.51 -29.10
N ALA A 65 -17.95 34.53 -28.41
CA ALA A 65 -16.80 34.41 -27.51
C ALA A 65 -17.08 33.47 -26.34
N LEU A 66 -18.28 33.54 -25.72
CA LEU A 66 -18.70 32.62 -24.66
C LEU A 66 -18.69 31.15 -25.13
N LEU A 67 -19.25 30.88 -26.31
CA LEU A 67 -19.24 29.53 -26.89
C LEU A 67 -17.83 29.06 -27.24
N ALA A 68 -16.98 29.95 -27.76
CA ALA A 68 -15.58 29.63 -28.07
C ALA A 68 -14.76 29.32 -26.81
N VAL A 69 -14.94 30.10 -25.73
CA VAL A 69 -14.30 29.84 -24.43
C VAL A 69 -14.75 28.50 -23.86
N LEU A 70 -16.05 28.18 -23.96
CA LEU A 70 -16.58 26.90 -23.48
C LEU A 70 -16.02 25.73 -24.29
N ALA A 71 -15.95 25.85 -25.62
CA ALA A 71 -15.34 24.85 -26.48
C ALA A 71 -13.84 24.66 -26.16
N LEU A 72 -13.09 25.75 -25.91
CA LEU A 72 -11.70 25.68 -25.46
C LEU A 72 -11.58 25.01 -24.09
N ALA A 73 -12.46 25.32 -23.13
CA ALA A 73 -12.44 24.70 -21.81
C ALA A 73 -12.62 23.18 -21.91
N VAL A 74 -13.51 22.72 -22.80
CA VAL A 74 -13.72 21.28 -23.05
C VAL A 74 -12.56 20.65 -23.83
N ALA A 75 -11.92 21.39 -24.74
CA ALA A 75 -10.72 20.93 -25.46
C ALA A 75 -9.49 20.80 -24.55
N GLY A 76 -9.52 21.45 -23.38
CA GLY A 76 -8.51 21.35 -22.34
C GLY A 76 -7.11 21.70 -22.86
N PRO A 77 -6.86 22.96 -23.26
CA PRO A 77 -5.55 23.42 -23.73
C PRO A 77 -4.52 23.29 -22.61
N ALA A 78 -3.53 22.43 -22.83
CA ALA A 78 -2.46 22.20 -21.89
C ALA A 78 -1.15 22.72 -22.46
N TRP A 79 -0.51 23.62 -21.72
CA TRP A 79 0.84 24.06 -22.02
C TRP A 79 1.84 23.03 -21.47
N ARG A 80 2.21 22.05 -22.30
CA ARG A 80 3.21 21.05 -21.91
C ARG A 80 4.59 21.58 -22.27
N GLN A 81 5.44 21.81 -21.28
CA GLN A 81 6.85 22.07 -21.58
C GLN A 81 7.42 20.81 -22.27
N ALA A 82 8.05 20.98 -23.43
CA ALA A 82 8.83 19.89 -24.00
C ALA A 82 10.06 19.76 -23.11
N LEU A 83 10.05 18.78 -22.21
CA LEU A 83 11.22 18.52 -21.40
C LEU A 83 12.36 18.10 -22.34
N PRO A 84 13.59 18.60 -22.11
CA PRO A 84 14.73 18.23 -22.92
C PRO A 84 14.87 16.71 -22.95
N ALA A 85 15.03 16.15 -24.16
CA ALA A 85 15.48 14.78 -24.33
C ALA A 85 16.92 14.68 -23.81
N GLY A 86 17.07 14.41 -22.52
CA GLY A 86 18.38 14.27 -21.88
C GLY A 86 18.33 14.63 -20.40
N ARG A 87 18.79 13.67 -19.58
CA ARG A 87 19.01 13.72 -18.12
C ARG A 87 17.85 13.25 -17.23
N GLY A 88 17.24 12.11 -17.55
CA GLY A 88 16.49 11.34 -16.56
C GLY A 88 17.40 10.69 -15.50
N GLN A 89 16.81 10.13 -14.46
CA GLN A 89 17.54 9.35 -13.45
C GLN A 89 17.14 7.88 -13.53
N VAL A 90 18.11 6.99 -13.34
CA VAL A 90 17.89 5.56 -13.07
C VAL A 90 18.23 5.32 -11.61
N LEU A 91 17.28 4.80 -10.86
CA LEU A 91 17.37 4.54 -9.43
C LEU A 91 17.35 3.03 -9.23
N VAL A 92 18.41 2.48 -8.65
CA VAL A 92 18.54 1.04 -8.40
C VAL A 92 18.58 0.80 -6.89
N SER A 93 17.75 -0.10 -6.40
CA SER A 93 17.78 -0.53 -5.00
C SER A 93 19.12 -1.19 -4.65
N PRO A 94 19.76 -0.83 -3.54
CA PRO A 94 20.96 -1.51 -3.04
C PRO A 94 20.80 -3.04 -2.91
N ALA A 95 19.60 -3.53 -2.56
CA ALA A 95 19.28 -4.97 -2.49
C ALA A 95 19.50 -5.75 -3.81
N LEU A 96 19.54 -5.07 -4.96
CA LEU A 96 19.81 -5.71 -6.24
C LEU A 96 21.31 -5.87 -6.51
N ALA A 97 22.17 -5.14 -5.79
CA ALA A 97 23.62 -5.14 -6.00
C ALA A 97 24.25 -6.50 -5.66
N GLY A 98 25.11 -7.01 -6.54
CA GLY A 98 25.76 -8.31 -6.44
C GLY A 98 24.84 -9.49 -6.82
N THR A 99 23.60 -9.24 -7.23
CA THR A 99 22.64 -10.30 -7.58
C THR A 99 22.55 -10.49 -9.10
N GLY A 100 22.19 -11.71 -9.53
CA GLY A 100 21.94 -12.00 -10.96
C GLY A 100 20.80 -11.17 -11.56
N ALA A 101 19.89 -10.67 -10.73
CA ALA A 101 18.78 -9.81 -11.15
C ALA A 101 19.26 -8.46 -11.71
N LEU A 102 20.23 -7.81 -11.07
CA LEU A 102 20.81 -6.57 -11.58
C LEU A 102 21.65 -6.82 -12.83
N ALA A 103 22.37 -7.95 -12.88
CA ALA A 103 23.11 -8.36 -14.06
C ALA A 103 22.20 -8.53 -15.29
N ALA A 104 20.99 -9.08 -15.11
CA ALA A 104 19.99 -9.22 -16.18
C ALA A 104 19.42 -7.86 -16.64
N ALA A 105 19.22 -6.91 -15.72
CA ALA A 105 18.72 -5.57 -16.04
C ALA A 105 19.80 -4.62 -16.64
N ARG A 106 21.07 -5.02 -16.56
CA ARG A 106 22.24 -4.19 -16.88
C ARG A 106 22.27 -3.66 -18.32
N PRO A 107 22.00 -4.45 -19.37
CA PRO A 107 22.00 -3.95 -20.76
C PRO A 107 21.00 -2.80 -20.97
N GLY A 108 19.84 -2.86 -20.32
CA GLY A 108 18.82 -1.81 -20.35
C GLY A 108 19.30 -0.54 -19.64
N ILE A 109 19.91 -0.69 -18.46
CA ILE A 109 20.48 0.43 -17.70
C ILE A 109 21.62 1.11 -18.49
N ASP A 110 22.52 0.33 -19.09
CA ASP A 110 23.62 0.89 -19.88
C ASP A 110 23.13 1.56 -21.17
N SER A 111 22.04 1.07 -21.78
CA SER A 111 21.35 1.78 -22.85
C SER A 111 20.84 3.16 -22.38
N LEU A 112 20.16 3.22 -21.24
CA LEU A 112 19.67 4.49 -20.67
C LEU A 112 20.83 5.45 -20.33
N ARG A 113 21.93 4.93 -19.79
CA ARG A 113 23.12 5.73 -19.49
C ARG A 113 23.75 6.34 -20.75
N ARG A 114 23.80 5.57 -21.85
CA ARG A 114 24.23 6.09 -23.17
C ARG A 114 23.33 7.22 -23.69
N HIS A 115 22.05 7.21 -23.34
CA HIS A 115 21.10 8.30 -23.63
C HIS A 115 21.14 9.44 -22.60
N GLY A 116 22.18 9.50 -21.76
CA GLY A 116 22.41 10.60 -20.81
C GLY A 116 21.66 10.48 -19.48
N TYR A 117 21.09 9.32 -19.14
CA TYR A 117 20.53 9.09 -17.81
C TYR A 117 21.63 8.93 -16.75
N LYS A 118 21.42 9.49 -15.56
CA LYS A 118 22.33 9.34 -14.42
C LYS A 118 21.87 8.19 -13.53
N LEU A 119 22.79 7.27 -13.22
CA LEU A 119 22.54 6.11 -12.37
C LEU A 119 22.78 6.46 -10.90
N ARG A 120 21.82 6.14 -10.04
CA ARG A 120 21.82 6.44 -8.59
C ARG A 120 21.35 5.24 -7.77
N TRP A 121 21.82 5.15 -6.53
CA TRP A 121 21.28 4.20 -5.57
C TRP A 121 19.98 4.74 -4.97
N LEU A 122 18.97 3.88 -4.81
CA LEU A 122 17.73 4.18 -4.09
C LEU A 122 17.96 4.05 -2.58
N SER A 123 18.93 4.80 -2.07
CA SER A 123 19.28 4.89 -0.65
C SER A 123 19.18 6.34 -0.16
N ARG A 124 19.53 6.60 1.10
CA ARG A 124 19.49 7.95 1.67
C ARG A 124 20.38 8.89 0.85
N GLY A 125 19.85 10.06 0.49
CA GLY A 125 20.58 11.06 -0.29
C GLY A 125 20.72 10.75 -1.79
N LEU A 126 20.19 9.62 -2.27
CA LEU A 126 20.16 9.24 -3.68
C LEU A 126 21.55 9.38 -4.38
N PRO A 127 22.62 8.79 -3.81
CA PRO A 127 23.98 9.02 -4.28
C PRO A 127 24.18 8.47 -5.71
N LEU A 128 25.09 9.10 -6.45
CA LEU A 128 25.46 8.63 -7.79
C LEU A 128 26.19 7.29 -7.68
N VAL A 129 25.89 6.34 -8.57
CA VAL A 129 26.64 5.10 -8.66
C VAL A 129 27.99 5.37 -9.32
N SER A 130 29.07 5.11 -8.60
CA SER A 130 30.43 5.28 -9.13
C SER A 130 30.74 4.22 -10.18
N ALA A 131 31.67 4.53 -11.11
CA ALA A 131 32.10 3.57 -12.11
C ALA A 131 32.76 2.33 -11.49
N ALA A 132 33.42 2.49 -10.32
CA ALA A 132 33.98 1.38 -9.57
C ALA A 132 32.89 0.47 -8.99
N ALA A 133 31.87 1.04 -8.34
CA ALA A 133 30.74 0.29 -7.80
C ALA A 133 29.97 -0.45 -8.92
N TRP A 134 29.75 0.21 -10.06
CA TRP A 134 29.11 -0.43 -11.20
C TRP A 134 29.92 -1.58 -11.78
N ARG A 135 31.27 -1.50 -11.77
CA ARG A 135 32.15 -2.59 -12.18
C ARG A 135 32.21 -3.72 -11.16
N ALA A 136 32.25 -3.43 -9.86
CA ALA A 136 32.23 -4.46 -8.82
C ALA A 136 30.98 -5.34 -8.93
N ASP A 137 29.82 -4.72 -9.12
CA ASP A 137 28.55 -5.42 -9.34
C ASP A 137 28.60 -6.38 -10.55
N SER A 138 29.31 -6.01 -11.63
CA SER A 138 29.47 -6.87 -12.80
C SER A 138 30.22 -8.17 -12.54
N LEU A 139 31.01 -8.19 -11.47
CA LEU A 139 31.74 -9.36 -10.99
C LEU A 139 30.92 -10.14 -9.95
N GLY A 140 29.65 -9.78 -9.74
CA GLY A 140 28.79 -10.32 -8.69
C GLY A 140 29.17 -9.84 -7.29
N GLN A 141 29.99 -8.79 -7.18
CA GLN A 141 30.45 -8.28 -5.90
C GLN A 141 29.58 -7.12 -5.45
N ARG A 142 29.18 -7.13 -4.18
CA ARG A 142 28.49 -5.99 -3.57
C ARG A 142 29.50 -4.85 -3.38
N PRO A 143 29.23 -3.63 -3.88
CA PRO A 143 30.13 -2.49 -3.72
C PRO A 143 30.35 -2.11 -2.25
N ASP A 144 31.61 -1.91 -1.84
CA ASP A 144 31.99 -1.48 -0.48
C ASP A 144 31.36 -0.13 -0.06
N SER A 145 31.00 0.70 -1.04
CA SER A 145 30.31 1.99 -0.80
C SER A 145 28.87 1.85 -0.33
N LEU A 146 28.29 0.65 -0.37
CA LEU A 146 26.95 0.37 0.12
C LEU A 146 27.04 -0.25 1.51
N SER A 147 26.58 0.48 2.53
CA SER A 147 26.49 -0.06 3.89
C SER A 147 25.25 -0.95 4.02
N LEU A 148 25.28 -1.95 4.92
CA LEU A 148 24.10 -2.76 5.23
C LEU A 148 22.95 -1.91 5.82
N ASP A 149 23.26 -0.72 6.36
CA ASP A 149 22.30 0.27 6.84
C ASP A 149 21.62 1.09 5.70
N ASP A 150 22.16 1.01 4.47
CA ASP A 150 21.58 1.67 3.28
C ASP A 150 20.43 0.88 2.66
N GLU A 151 20.26 -0.39 3.05
CA GLU A 151 19.04 -1.15 2.80
C GLU A 151 17.86 -0.48 3.51
N PRO A 152 16.62 -0.56 2.98
CA PRO A 152 15.43 -0.07 3.65
C PRO A 152 15.15 -0.92 4.91
N THR A 153 15.90 -0.63 5.96
CA THR A 153 15.78 -1.19 7.29
C THR A 153 14.61 -0.49 7.98
N THR A 154 13.41 -1.05 7.79
CA THR A 154 12.23 -0.80 8.64
C THR A 154 11.70 0.65 8.70
N ALA A 155 12.33 1.62 8.02
CA ALA A 155 12.02 3.05 8.10
C ALA A 155 12.05 3.76 6.73
N GLY A 156 11.82 3.02 5.64
CA GLY A 156 11.79 3.61 4.31
C GLY A 156 11.27 2.63 3.28
N PHE A 157 9.95 2.38 3.30
CA PHE A 157 9.24 1.75 2.20
C PHE A 157 9.72 2.33 0.86
N TYR A 158 9.85 1.52 -0.19
CA TYR A 158 10.33 1.98 -1.50
C TYR A 158 9.56 3.23 -1.95
N TRP A 159 8.27 3.29 -1.65
CA TRP A 159 7.38 4.44 -1.85
C TRP A 159 7.93 5.77 -1.34
N ALA A 160 8.43 5.82 -0.10
CA ALA A 160 8.93 7.05 0.49
C ALA A 160 10.21 7.52 -0.21
N ARG A 161 11.08 6.58 -0.60
CA ARG A 161 12.33 6.89 -1.33
C ARG A 161 12.06 7.29 -2.77
N ILE A 162 11.11 6.64 -3.43
CA ILE A 162 10.66 7.01 -4.78
C ILE A 162 9.99 8.39 -4.75
N GLY A 163 9.16 8.68 -3.74
CA GLY A 163 8.58 10.01 -3.52
C GLY A 163 9.65 11.08 -3.34
N GLN A 164 10.63 10.86 -2.45
CA GLN A 164 11.77 11.75 -2.29
C GLN A 164 12.52 11.99 -3.61
N ALA A 165 12.72 10.94 -4.41
CA ALA A 165 13.38 11.07 -5.70
C ALA A 165 12.53 11.85 -6.71
N ALA A 166 11.21 11.64 -6.72
CA ALA A 166 10.27 12.40 -7.55
C ALA A 166 10.29 13.90 -7.21
N ASP A 167 10.37 14.24 -5.93
CA ASP A 167 10.47 15.62 -5.46
C ASP A 167 11.82 16.24 -5.79
N THR A 168 12.91 15.50 -5.56
CA THR A 168 14.29 15.95 -5.82
C THR A 168 14.56 16.18 -7.31
N PHE A 169 13.98 15.34 -8.17
CA PHE A 169 14.17 15.38 -9.62
C PHE A 169 12.85 15.73 -10.33
N ALA A 170 12.13 16.71 -9.80
CA ALA A 170 10.84 17.14 -10.32
C ALA A 170 10.89 17.38 -11.84
N GLY A 171 9.92 16.80 -12.54
CA GLY A 171 9.79 16.85 -14.00
C GLY A 171 10.66 15.84 -14.76
N GLN A 172 11.81 15.38 -14.23
CA GLN A 172 12.68 14.46 -14.97
C GLN A 172 12.08 13.04 -15.04
N PRO A 173 12.30 12.29 -16.14
CA PRO A 173 11.89 10.90 -16.19
C PRO A 173 12.72 10.07 -15.20
N LEU A 174 12.04 9.32 -14.34
CA LEU A 174 12.61 8.47 -13.30
C LEU A 174 12.32 7.00 -13.63
N ARG A 175 13.38 6.21 -13.78
CA ARG A 175 13.31 4.75 -13.94
C ARG A 175 13.76 4.13 -12.63
N VAL A 176 12.87 3.45 -11.91
CA VAL A 176 13.17 2.85 -10.60
C VAL A 176 13.17 1.34 -10.73
N LEU A 177 14.24 0.69 -10.27
CA LEU A 177 14.36 -0.76 -10.18
C LEU A 177 14.47 -1.18 -8.71
N THR A 178 13.53 -2.01 -8.26
CA THR A 178 13.53 -2.57 -6.90
C THR A 178 13.36 -4.08 -6.95
N PRO A 179 13.74 -4.82 -5.91
CA PRO A 179 13.30 -6.18 -5.73
C PRO A 179 11.77 -6.30 -5.74
N ALA A 180 11.28 -7.41 -6.26
CA ALA A 180 9.89 -7.83 -6.15
C ALA A 180 9.59 -8.48 -4.77
N THR A 181 10.01 -7.85 -3.66
CA THR A 181 9.84 -8.39 -2.31
C THR A 181 8.80 -7.61 -1.50
N LEU A 182 7.94 -8.32 -0.77
CA LEU A 182 6.89 -7.70 0.05
C LEU A 182 7.45 -6.79 1.15
N ARG A 183 8.60 -7.14 1.74
CA ARG A 183 9.23 -6.37 2.84
C ARG A 183 9.50 -4.92 2.49
N GLY A 184 9.74 -4.60 1.22
CA GLY A 184 10.01 -3.22 0.79
C GLY A 184 8.76 -2.47 0.29
N ALA A 185 7.64 -3.16 0.13
CA ALA A 185 6.38 -2.64 -0.42
C ALA A 185 5.31 -2.34 0.64
N GLU A 186 5.64 -2.49 1.92
CA GLU A 186 4.76 -2.19 3.06
C GLU A 186 4.37 -0.69 3.11
N GLY A 187 3.31 -0.38 3.88
CA GLY A 187 2.83 0.99 4.09
C GLY A 187 1.79 1.48 3.08
N THR A 188 1.35 2.73 3.25
CA THR A 188 0.36 3.36 2.37
C THR A 188 0.99 3.72 1.03
N HIS A 189 0.38 3.26 -0.06
CA HIS A 189 0.84 3.52 -1.42
C HIS A 189 0.46 4.95 -1.87
N PRO A 190 1.41 5.90 -2.00
CA PRO A 190 1.11 7.22 -2.53
C PRO A 190 0.88 7.16 -4.04
N ARG A 191 0.12 8.11 -4.58
CA ARG A 191 -0.02 8.25 -6.03
C ARG A 191 1.31 8.74 -6.61
N LEU A 192 2.04 7.86 -7.29
CA LEU A 192 3.28 8.25 -7.96
C LEU A 192 3.00 9.19 -9.14
N PRO A 193 3.85 10.21 -9.37
CA PRO A 193 3.70 11.10 -10.52
C PRO A 193 4.05 10.39 -11.84
N ALA A 194 3.47 10.84 -12.94
CA ALA A 194 3.52 10.17 -14.25
C ALA A 194 4.92 10.07 -14.87
N ASN A 195 5.89 10.83 -14.36
CA ASN A 195 7.30 10.76 -14.76
C ASN A 195 8.06 9.59 -14.10
N VAL A 196 7.45 8.85 -13.17
CA VAL A 196 8.05 7.68 -12.52
C VAL A 196 7.60 6.40 -13.22
N THR A 197 8.55 5.64 -13.77
CA THR A 197 8.35 4.27 -14.19
C THR A 197 9.02 3.34 -13.19
N TRP A 198 8.22 2.58 -12.45
CA TRP A 198 8.70 1.61 -11.47
C TRP A 198 8.68 0.20 -12.06
N GLN A 199 9.81 -0.49 -11.99
CA GLN A 199 9.98 -1.85 -12.46
C GLN A 199 10.45 -2.74 -11.30
N PRO A 200 9.57 -3.56 -10.72
CA PRO A 200 9.99 -4.61 -9.80
C PRO A 200 10.76 -5.68 -10.58
N VAL A 201 11.88 -6.14 -10.03
CA VAL A 201 12.76 -7.15 -10.60
C VAL A 201 12.77 -8.38 -9.69
N PRO A 202 12.53 -9.58 -10.23
CA PRO A 202 12.65 -10.81 -9.47
C PRO A 202 14.12 -11.03 -9.05
N LEU A 203 14.35 -11.26 -7.76
CA LEU A 203 15.65 -11.59 -7.18
C LEU A 203 16.01 -13.08 -7.31
N ALA A 204 15.04 -13.95 -7.67
CA ALA A 204 15.10 -15.41 -7.56
C ALA A 204 15.59 -15.89 -6.17
N ALA A 205 15.46 -15.04 -5.15
CA ALA A 205 15.99 -15.29 -3.82
C ALA A 205 15.04 -16.21 -3.06
N GLU A 206 15.53 -17.41 -2.76
CA GLU A 206 14.87 -18.31 -1.84
C GLU A 206 15.29 -17.96 -0.41
N SER A 207 14.34 -17.90 0.51
CA SER A 207 14.62 -17.65 1.92
C SER A 207 13.99 -18.74 2.77
N THR A 208 14.79 -19.30 3.69
CA THR A 208 14.30 -20.22 4.73
C THR A 208 14.56 -19.60 6.09
N TRP A 209 13.56 -19.59 6.96
CA TRP A 209 13.68 -19.05 8.32
C TRP A 209 12.90 -19.88 9.33
N LEU A 210 13.25 -19.71 10.60
CA LEU A 210 12.49 -20.25 11.73
C LEU A 210 11.35 -19.27 12.06
N GLN A 211 10.10 -19.68 11.85
CA GLN A 211 8.92 -18.86 12.16
C GLN A 211 8.54 -18.97 13.64
N ALA A 212 8.53 -20.19 14.19
CA ALA A 212 8.17 -20.45 15.58
C ALA A 212 8.75 -21.78 16.05
N ALA A 213 8.85 -21.97 17.36
CA ALA A 213 9.29 -23.22 17.95
C ALA A 213 8.49 -23.56 19.21
N ALA A 214 8.24 -24.85 19.42
CA ALA A 214 7.61 -25.38 20.63
C ALA A 214 8.41 -26.54 21.22
N SER A 215 8.51 -26.59 22.55
CA SER A 215 9.19 -27.65 23.28
C SER A 215 8.21 -28.76 23.66
N THR A 216 8.54 -29.99 23.30
CA THR A 216 7.99 -31.22 23.91
C THR A 216 9.01 -31.78 24.93
N PRO A 217 8.70 -32.82 25.72
CA PRO A 217 9.66 -33.38 26.69
C PRO A 217 11.01 -33.73 26.05
N ASP A 218 11.00 -34.44 24.92
CA ASP A 218 12.22 -35.00 24.31
C ASP A 218 12.61 -34.34 22.97
N SER A 219 11.72 -33.53 22.40
CA SER A 219 11.91 -32.96 21.06
C SER A 219 11.48 -31.50 20.96
N LEU A 220 12.01 -30.78 19.98
CA LEU A 220 11.51 -29.47 19.57
C LEU A 220 10.69 -29.63 18.28
N ARG A 221 9.54 -28.96 18.22
CA ARG A 221 8.78 -28.76 16.98
C ARG A 221 9.11 -27.39 16.43
N LEU A 222 9.63 -27.35 15.22
CA LEU A 222 10.05 -26.14 14.53
C LEU A 222 9.10 -25.87 13.38
N LEU A 223 8.50 -24.69 13.35
CA LEU A 223 7.77 -24.19 12.19
C LEU A 223 8.75 -23.43 11.30
N LEU A 224 9.09 -24.00 10.15
CA LEU A 224 10.01 -23.41 9.19
C LEU A 224 9.21 -22.77 8.07
N GLY A 225 9.51 -21.50 7.79
CA GLY A 225 9.02 -20.80 6.62
C GLY A 225 10.01 -20.94 5.47
N TYR A 226 9.50 -21.19 4.28
CA TYR A 226 10.23 -21.15 3.03
C TYR A 226 9.49 -20.23 2.07
N SER A 227 10.17 -19.23 1.53
CA SER A 227 9.58 -18.32 0.57
C SER A 227 10.42 -18.24 -0.68
N THR A 228 9.72 -18.36 -1.80
CA THR A 228 10.19 -17.96 -3.12
C THR A 228 9.38 -16.75 -3.58
N GLU A 229 9.60 -16.33 -4.82
CA GLU A 229 8.81 -15.27 -5.46
C GLU A 229 7.38 -15.70 -5.79
N ARG A 230 7.14 -17.01 -5.93
CA ARG A 230 5.83 -17.54 -6.34
C ARG A 230 4.98 -17.97 -5.16
N GLN A 231 5.61 -18.41 -4.08
CA GLN A 231 4.89 -18.98 -2.94
C GLN A 231 5.67 -18.85 -1.64
N THR A 232 4.93 -18.69 -0.56
CA THR A 232 5.42 -18.90 0.79
C THR A 232 4.77 -20.15 1.35
N THR A 233 5.59 -21.12 1.76
CA THR A 233 5.13 -22.37 2.37
C THR A 233 5.69 -22.51 3.77
N PHE A 234 4.94 -23.21 4.62
CA PHE A 234 5.34 -23.51 5.97
C PHE A 234 5.36 -25.01 6.16
N ARG A 235 6.38 -25.52 6.86
CA ARG A 235 6.47 -26.92 7.25
C ARG A 235 6.88 -27.06 8.70
N THR A 236 6.36 -28.10 9.35
CA THR A 236 6.72 -28.42 10.72
C THR A 236 7.73 -29.55 10.74
N VAL A 237 8.87 -29.34 11.40
CA VAL A 237 9.94 -30.34 11.56
C VAL A 237 10.10 -30.68 13.04
N ARG A 238 10.27 -31.95 13.36
CA ARG A 238 10.59 -32.41 14.72
C ARG A 238 12.08 -32.73 14.80
N VAL A 239 12.76 -32.14 15.78
CA VAL A 239 14.19 -32.37 16.04
C VAL A 239 14.40 -32.78 17.49
N ALA A 240 15.45 -33.56 17.77
CA ALA A 240 15.82 -33.90 19.14
C ALA A 240 16.15 -32.62 19.92
N ARG A 241 15.80 -32.58 21.21
CA ARG A 241 16.13 -31.43 22.06
C ARG A 241 17.63 -31.38 22.34
N PRO A 242 18.36 -30.35 21.87
CA PRO A 242 19.79 -30.22 22.14
C PRO A 242 20.06 -29.67 23.55
N GLY A 243 21.29 -29.81 24.02
CA GLY A 243 21.76 -29.13 25.23
C GLY A 243 21.88 -27.61 25.05
N ALA A 244 21.88 -26.85 26.14
CA ALA A 244 22.11 -25.40 26.10
C ALA A 244 23.47 -25.08 25.45
N GLY A 245 23.50 -24.13 24.52
CA GLY A 245 24.66 -23.74 23.72
C GLY A 245 24.96 -24.66 22.52
N GLN A 246 24.23 -25.76 22.34
CA GLN A 246 24.47 -26.70 21.25
C GLN A 246 23.71 -26.32 19.96
N ARG A 247 24.24 -26.77 18.83
CA ARG A 247 23.60 -26.63 17.52
C ARG A 247 22.46 -27.63 17.38
N VAL A 248 21.37 -27.20 16.75
CA VAL A 248 20.23 -28.06 16.41
C VAL A 248 20.58 -28.85 15.14
N VAL A 249 20.52 -30.17 15.22
CA VAL A 249 20.76 -31.06 14.07
C VAL A 249 19.42 -31.44 13.44
N GLY A 250 19.36 -31.52 12.10
CA GLY A 250 18.17 -31.97 11.37
C GLY A 250 17.11 -30.90 11.08
N ALA A 251 17.35 -29.64 11.44
CA ALA A 251 16.41 -28.54 11.15
C ALA A 251 16.47 -28.04 9.69
N GLY A 252 17.49 -28.40 8.91
CA GLY A 252 17.70 -27.88 7.55
C GLY A 252 18.15 -26.41 7.50
N ILE A 253 18.27 -25.76 8.67
CA ILE A 253 18.86 -24.44 8.87
C ILE A 253 19.75 -24.48 10.11
N SER A 254 20.78 -23.64 10.14
CA SER A 254 21.71 -23.57 11.27
C SER A 254 21.07 -22.81 12.44
N LEU A 255 20.79 -23.52 13.54
CA LEU A 255 20.21 -22.96 14.76
C LEU A 255 21.07 -23.35 15.97
N ARG A 256 21.13 -22.48 16.98
CA ARG A 256 21.67 -22.77 18.30
C ARG A 256 20.56 -22.70 19.34
N TYR A 257 20.51 -23.66 20.25
CA TYR A 257 19.59 -23.63 21.38
C TYR A 257 20.26 -22.98 22.57
N ASP A 258 19.70 -21.86 23.02
CA ASP A 258 20.23 -21.07 24.14
C ASP A 258 19.15 -20.92 25.22
N LEU A 259 19.58 -20.49 26.41
CA LEU A 259 18.68 -20.03 27.46
C LEU A 259 18.78 -18.51 27.54
N ALA A 260 17.64 -17.83 27.55
CA ALA A 260 17.59 -16.40 27.82
C ALA A 260 18.00 -16.12 29.28
N LYS A 261 18.26 -14.84 29.61
CA LYS A 261 18.71 -14.44 30.97
C LYS A 261 17.75 -14.86 32.09
N ASN A 262 16.47 -15.00 31.78
CA ASN A 262 15.41 -15.46 32.67
C ASN A 262 15.28 -17.00 32.72
N GLY A 263 16.17 -17.75 32.06
CA GLY A 263 16.14 -19.21 31.96
C GLY A 263 15.18 -19.75 30.89
N SER A 264 14.45 -18.91 30.15
CA SER A 264 13.51 -19.40 29.13
C SER A 264 14.26 -19.90 27.88
N PRO A 265 13.87 -21.04 27.31
CA PRO A 265 14.51 -21.58 26.12
C PRO A 265 14.26 -20.72 24.88
N GLN A 266 15.30 -20.54 24.07
CA GLN A 266 15.26 -19.77 22.82
C GLN A 266 16.15 -20.42 21.76
N LEU A 267 15.81 -20.19 20.49
CA LEU A 267 16.60 -20.62 19.35
C LEU A 267 17.18 -19.42 18.65
N GLN A 268 18.52 -19.38 18.57
CA GLN A 268 19.25 -18.36 17.85
C GLN A 268 19.55 -18.88 16.44
N PRO A 269 19.01 -18.26 15.38
CA PRO A 269 19.43 -18.56 14.03
C PRO A 269 20.90 -18.18 13.86
N LEU A 270 21.72 -19.15 13.46
CA LEU A 270 23.12 -18.95 13.10
C LEU A 270 23.12 -18.68 11.59
N ALA A 271 23.44 -17.46 11.18
CA ALA A 271 23.47 -17.11 9.77
C ALA A 271 24.42 -18.07 9.00
N ALA A 272 23.95 -18.64 7.88
CA ALA A 272 24.79 -19.44 6.98
C ALA A 272 25.70 -18.56 6.09
N ALA A 273 25.34 -17.29 5.93
CA ALA A 273 26.01 -16.21 5.22
C ALA A 273 25.28 -14.90 5.64
N PRO A 274 25.83 -13.68 5.47
CA PRO A 274 25.30 -12.51 6.16
C PRO A 274 23.82 -12.34 5.81
N ALA A 275 22.96 -12.31 6.82
CA ALA A 275 21.65 -11.73 6.64
C ALA A 275 21.89 -10.35 6.02
N ASP A 276 21.18 -10.03 4.93
CA ASP A 276 21.28 -8.78 4.17
C ASP A 276 21.20 -7.49 5.01
N SER A 277 20.96 -7.61 6.32
CA SER A 277 20.81 -6.54 7.28
C SER A 277 21.93 -6.39 8.32
N GLY A 278 22.96 -7.25 8.40
CA GLY A 278 24.01 -7.15 9.44
C GLY A 278 23.53 -7.28 10.90
N ARG A 279 22.22 -7.26 11.13
CA ARG A 279 21.54 -7.58 12.39
C ARG A 279 21.54 -9.07 12.61
N ALA A 280 21.95 -9.48 13.81
CA ALA A 280 21.65 -10.80 14.32
C ALA A 280 20.13 -11.03 14.20
N THR A 281 19.75 -12.12 13.52
CA THR A 281 18.37 -12.57 13.45
C THR A 281 17.84 -12.68 14.89
N PRO A 282 16.69 -12.09 15.23
CA PRO A 282 16.20 -12.13 16.60
C PRO A 282 16.03 -13.58 17.05
N ALA A 283 16.38 -13.86 18.30
CA ALA A 283 16.16 -15.17 18.90
C ALA A 283 14.66 -15.49 18.90
N VAL A 284 14.32 -16.72 18.51
CA VAL A 284 12.94 -17.21 18.51
C VAL A 284 12.68 -17.90 19.86
N PRO A 285 11.74 -17.40 20.68
CA PRO A 285 11.42 -18.05 21.96
C PRO A 285 10.80 -19.43 21.70
N VAL A 286 11.21 -20.41 22.48
CA VAL A 286 10.63 -21.76 22.43
C VAL A 286 9.40 -21.79 23.33
N GLN A 287 8.23 -21.90 22.72
CA GLN A 287 6.95 -21.92 23.40
C GLN A 287 6.67 -23.30 24.03
N PRO A 288 5.75 -23.39 25.00
CA PRO A 288 5.26 -24.68 25.50
C PRO A 288 4.64 -25.53 24.38
N ALA A 289 4.71 -26.87 24.48
CA ALA A 289 4.03 -27.78 23.55
C ALA A 289 2.52 -27.56 23.48
N VAL A 290 1.93 -27.13 24.59
CA VAL A 290 0.50 -26.85 24.70
C VAL A 290 0.33 -25.40 25.12
N LEU A 291 -0.21 -24.58 24.23
CA LEU A 291 -0.57 -23.20 24.51
C LEU A 291 -1.93 -23.18 25.20
N ARG A 292 -1.95 -22.81 26.48
CA ARG A 292 -3.19 -22.74 27.29
C ARG A 292 -3.78 -21.35 27.16
N VAL A 293 -4.98 -21.29 26.61
CA VAL A 293 -5.72 -20.07 26.40
C VAL A 293 -7.05 -20.14 27.14
N TRP A 294 -7.31 -19.13 27.97
CA TRP A 294 -8.57 -18.97 28.68
C TRP A 294 -9.32 -17.76 28.16
N ILE A 295 -10.59 -17.93 27.81
CA ILE A 295 -11.52 -16.85 27.51
C ILE A 295 -12.49 -16.74 28.67
N HIS A 296 -12.33 -15.70 29.49
CA HIS A 296 -13.33 -15.30 30.46
C HIS A 296 -14.38 -14.46 29.75
N ALA A 297 -15.63 -14.90 29.78
CA ALA A 297 -16.72 -14.17 29.15
C ALA A 297 -17.97 -14.16 30.03
N THR A 298 -18.47 -12.95 30.30
CA THR A 298 -19.80 -12.77 30.91
C THR A 298 -20.90 -13.01 29.88
N PRO A 299 -22.15 -13.31 30.29
CA PRO A 299 -23.26 -13.55 29.35
C PRO A 299 -23.45 -12.42 28.33
N ALA A 300 -23.19 -11.17 28.72
CA ALA A 300 -23.26 -10.00 27.85
C ALA A 300 -22.27 -10.04 26.66
N TYR A 301 -21.18 -10.81 26.77
CA TYR A 301 -20.12 -10.94 25.75
C TYR A 301 -20.11 -12.34 25.10
N ALA A 302 -21.18 -13.12 25.23
CA ALA A 302 -21.25 -14.47 24.68
C ALA A 302 -21.02 -14.53 23.15
N ALA A 303 -21.51 -13.52 22.41
CA ALA A 303 -21.28 -13.42 20.96
C ALA A 303 -19.79 -13.16 20.65
N ASP A 304 -19.17 -12.19 21.32
CA ASP A 304 -17.75 -11.86 21.17
C ASP A 304 -16.87 -13.09 21.50
N ALA A 305 -17.20 -13.81 22.57
CA ALA A 305 -16.51 -15.04 22.96
C ALA A 305 -16.61 -16.14 21.89
N ARG A 306 -17.76 -16.27 21.23
CA ARG A 306 -17.96 -17.22 20.12
C ARG A 306 -17.07 -16.88 18.92
N TYR A 307 -17.00 -15.60 18.54
CA TYR A 307 -16.14 -15.14 17.44
C TYR A 307 -14.66 -15.34 17.77
N LEU A 308 -14.24 -14.91 18.96
CA LEU A 308 -12.86 -15.08 19.42
C LEU A 308 -12.46 -16.55 19.47
N ARG A 309 -13.33 -17.43 19.99
CA ARG A 309 -13.11 -18.88 20.00
C ARG A 309 -12.91 -19.43 18.58
N ALA A 310 -13.73 -19.01 17.63
CA ALA A 310 -13.60 -19.44 16.23
C ALA A 310 -12.30 -18.94 15.60
N ALA A 311 -11.95 -17.67 15.82
CA ALA A 311 -10.70 -17.07 15.33
C ALA A 311 -9.46 -17.79 15.89
N LEU A 312 -9.42 -18.08 17.20
CA LEU A 312 -8.30 -18.80 17.82
C LEU A 312 -8.21 -20.25 17.34
N ARG A 313 -9.35 -20.93 17.10
CA ARG A 313 -9.35 -22.26 16.49
C ARG A 313 -8.79 -22.23 15.07
N ALA A 314 -9.19 -21.25 14.25
CA ALA A 314 -8.64 -21.08 12.91
C ALA A 314 -7.12 -20.81 12.98
N ALA A 315 -6.69 -19.93 13.88
CA ALA A 315 -5.28 -19.62 14.09
C ALA A 315 -4.45 -20.81 14.59
N SER A 316 -5.06 -21.80 15.25
CA SER A 316 -4.34 -22.98 15.76
C SER A 316 -3.68 -23.82 14.66
N LEU A 317 -4.13 -23.71 13.40
CA LEU A 317 -3.50 -24.37 12.26
C LEU A 317 -2.05 -23.90 12.02
N GLY A 318 -1.75 -22.65 12.40
CA GLY A 318 -0.42 -22.05 12.26
C GLY A 318 0.47 -22.16 13.50
N LEU A 319 -0.01 -22.79 14.59
CA LEU A 319 0.76 -22.88 15.83
C LEU A 319 1.74 -24.07 15.80
N PRO A 320 2.97 -23.91 16.33
CA PRO A 320 3.92 -25.03 16.44
C PRO A 320 3.50 -26.08 17.49
N GLY A 321 2.63 -25.69 18.43
CA GLY A 321 2.11 -26.51 19.52
C GLY A 321 0.59 -26.65 19.48
N ALA A 322 0.05 -27.55 20.31
CA ALA A 322 -1.39 -27.73 20.46
C ALA A 322 -2.03 -26.54 21.19
N LEU A 323 -3.24 -26.15 20.79
CA LEU A 323 -4.02 -25.12 21.46
C LEU A 323 -5.01 -25.76 22.45
N ALA A 324 -4.83 -25.51 23.75
CA ALA A 324 -5.81 -25.86 24.78
C ALA A 324 -6.68 -24.64 25.08
N LEU A 325 -7.88 -24.59 24.49
CA LEU A 325 -8.79 -23.45 24.57
C LEU A 325 -9.95 -23.74 25.53
N THR A 326 -10.06 -22.94 26.59
CA THR A 326 -11.17 -23.00 27.55
C THR A 326 -11.97 -21.71 27.51
N VAL A 327 -13.31 -21.82 27.49
CA VAL A 327 -14.22 -20.67 27.55
C VAL A 327 -15.15 -20.88 28.74
N ALA A 328 -15.06 -20.01 29.73
CA ALA A 328 -15.84 -20.13 30.96
C ALA A 328 -16.15 -18.75 31.56
N PRO A 329 -17.30 -18.59 32.23
CA PRO A 329 -17.61 -17.38 32.98
C PRO A 329 -16.79 -17.27 34.27
N THR A 330 -16.25 -18.37 34.78
CA THR A 330 -15.38 -18.40 35.95
C THR A 330 -13.91 -18.39 35.54
N LEU A 331 -13.07 -17.82 36.41
CA LEU A 331 -11.61 -17.85 36.23
C LEU A 331 -11.05 -19.17 36.78
N PRO A 332 -9.94 -19.67 36.21
CA PRO A 332 -9.24 -20.81 36.78
C PRO A 332 -8.54 -20.40 38.07
N ASP A 333 -8.02 -21.37 38.82
CA ASP A 333 -7.11 -21.07 39.91
C ASP A 333 -5.86 -20.35 39.37
N THR A 334 -5.43 -19.31 40.07
CA THR A 334 -4.21 -18.55 39.77
C THR A 334 -2.94 -19.41 39.82
N ALA A 335 -2.95 -20.52 40.56
CA ALA A 335 -1.87 -21.51 40.55
C ALA A 335 -1.77 -22.25 39.20
N ALA A 336 -2.90 -22.49 38.53
CA ALA A 336 -3.01 -23.11 37.22
C ALA A 336 -3.20 -22.07 36.10
N ALA A 337 -2.55 -20.90 36.22
CA ALA A 337 -2.73 -19.81 35.28
C ALA A 337 -2.41 -20.24 33.82
N PRO A 338 -3.25 -19.85 32.84
CA PRO A 338 -3.00 -20.06 31.43
C PRO A 338 -1.83 -19.20 30.93
N ASP A 339 -1.40 -19.45 29.70
CA ASP A 339 -0.39 -18.63 29.03
C ASP A 339 -1.03 -17.34 28.47
N TRP A 340 -2.29 -17.43 28.02
CA TRP A 340 -3.12 -16.29 27.61
C TRP A 340 -4.45 -16.24 28.35
N LEU A 341 -4.83 -15.04 28.79
CA LEU A 341 -6.14 -14.72 29.33
C LEU A 341 -6.80 -13.64 28.47
N PHE A 342 -7.93 -13.98 27.85
CA PHE A 342 -8.81 -13.04 27.16
C PHE A 342 -9.96 -12.66 28.09
N TRP A 343 -10.05 -11.37 28.41
CA TRP A 343 -11.03 -10.80 29.32
C TRP A 343 -12.16 -10.10 28.55
N LEU A 344 -13.32 -10.76 28.49
CA LEU A 344 -14.55 -10.28 27.86
C LEU A 344 -15.60 -9.94 28.92
N ALA A 345 -15.33 -8.88 29.68
CA ALA A 345 -16.23 -8.35 30.67
C ALA A 345 -16.07 -6.83 30.79
N ALA A 346 -17.12 -6.16 31.25
CA ALA A 346 -17.08 -4.72 31.54
C ALA A 346 -16.36 -4.42 32.86
N GLU A 347 -16.32 -5.39 33.77
CA GLU A 347 -15.63 -5.29 35.05
C GLU A 347 -14.12 -5.23 34.87
N PRO A 348 -13.38 -4.58 35.79
CA PRO A 348 -11.93 -4.53 35.73
C PRO A 348 -11.32 -5.92 36.02
N VAL A 349 -10.20 -6.21 35.34
CA VAL A 349 -9.44 -7.44 35.57
C VAL A 349 -8.95 -7.49 37.04
N PRO A 350 -9.21 -8.58 37.79
CA PRO A 350 -8.80 -8.69 39.18
C PRO A 350 -7.30 -8.46 39.40
N ALA A 351 -6.93 -7.86 40.54
CA ALA A 351 -5.55 -7.48 40.83
C ALA A 351 -4.57 -8.68 40.80
N ALA A 352 -5.00 -9.85 41.28
CA ALA A 352 -4.22 -11.08 41.24
C ALA A 352 -3.78 -11.45 39.82
N TRP A 353 -4.68 -11.31 38.84
CA TRP A 353 -4.42 -11.59 37.43
C TRP A 353 -3.56 -10.52 36.76
N ARG A 354 -3.75 -9.25 37.12
CA ARG A 354 -2.84 -8.16 36.69
C ARG A 354 -1.40 -8.40 37.18
N GLY A 355 -1.23 -8.92 38.39
CA GLY A 355 0.07 -9.31 38.93
C GLY A 355 0.75 -10.45 38.15
N ARG A 356 -0.03 -11.37 37.58
CA ARG A 356 0.49 -12.48 36.76
C ARG A 356 1.07 -12.03 35.42
N VAL A 357 0.69 -10.86 34.91
CA VAL A 357 1.26 -10.31 33.66
C VAL A 357 2.78 -10.12 33.81
N ARG A 358 3.23 -9.65 34.98
CA ARG A 358 4.67 -9.53 35.30
C ARG A 358 5.40 -10.88 35.37
N ARG A 359 4.65 -11.98 35.52
CA ARG A 359 5.14 -13.36 35.59
C ARG A 359 4.95 -14.13 34.28
N GLY A 360 4.66 -13.42 33.18
CA GLY A 360 4.59 -14.00 31.83
C GLY A 360 3.19 -14.32 31.30
N LEU A 361 2.11 -13.94 32.01
CA LEU A 361 0.75 -14.05 31.46
C LEU A 361 0.52 -12.99 30.37
N HIS A 362 0.05 -13.42 29.21
CA HIS A 362 -0.47 -12.51 28.19
C HIS A 362 -1.94 -12.20 28.47
N LEU A 363 -2.24 -10.94 28.79
CA LEU A 363 -3.60 -10.47 29.05
C LEU A 363 -4.09 -9.62 27.88
N TRP A 364 -5.21 -10.03 27.29
CA TRP A 364 -5.97 -9.23 26.34
C TRP A 364 -7.31 -8.87 26.96
N GLN A 365 -7.72 -7.60 26.86
CA GLN A 365 -8.97 -7.11 27.44
C GLN A 365 -9.79 -6.41 26.37
N SER A 366 -11.09 -6.72 26.31
CA SER A 366 -12.02 -5.97 25.47
C SER A 366 -12.13 -4.53 25.94
N ALA A 367 -12.15 -3.58 25.01
CA ALA A 367 -12.37 -2.17 25.33
C ALA A 367 -13.70 -1.97 26.09
N ALA A 368 -13.67 -1.09 27.09
CA ALA A 368 -14.85 -0.67 27.83
C ALA A 368 -15.63 0.40 27.03
N GLY A 369 -16.96 0.35 27.11
CA GLY A 369 -17.85 1.35 26.49
C GLY A 369 -18.57 0.89 25.21
N PRO A 370 -19.52 1.70 24.71
CA PRO A 370 -20.15 1.47 23.42
C PRO A 370 -19.09 1.68 22.33
N GLY A 371 -18.72 0.62 21.62
CA GLY A 371 -17.81 0.72 20.49
C GLY A 371 -18.36 1.68 19.43
N VAL A 372 -17.48 2.41 18.75
CA VAL A 372 -17.86 3.22 17.59
C VAL A 372 -18.00 2.27 16.40
N ALA A 373 -19.13 2.34 15.70
CA ALA A 373 -19.29 1.61 14.45
C ALA A 373 -18.31 2.17 13.42
N ASP A 374 -17.44 1.31 12.89
CA ASP A 374 -16.51 1.64 11.83
C ASP A 374 -16.75 0.69 10.66
N THR A 375 -16.97 1.25 9.47
CA THR A 375 -17.17 0.50 8.24
C THR A 375 -15.82 0.23 7.60
N THR A 376 -15.21 -0.89 7.95
CA THR A 376 -14.02 -1.40 7.26
C THR A 376 -14.44 -2.27 6.09
N GLY A 377 -14.16 -1.81 4.87
CA GLY A 377 -14.31 -2.62 3.66
C GLY A 377 -13.07 -3.49 3.46
N LEU A 378 -13.26 -4.81 3.37
CA LEU A 378 -12.18 -5.72 2.99
C LEU A 378 -12.28 -5.95 1.48
N THR A 379 -11.54 -5.17 0.71
CA THR A 379 -11.46 -5.33 -0.73
C THR A 379 -10.52 -6.51 -1.02
N ALA A 380 -11.07 -7.71 -1.17
CA ALA A 380 -10.31 -8.84 -1.70
C ALA A 380 -10.09 -8.59 -3.21
N PRO A 381 -8.84 -8.55 -3.71
CA PRO A 381 -8.61 -8.58 -5.13
C PRO A 381 -9.01 -9.98 -5.62
N GLU A 382 -9.98 -10.04 -6.53
CA GLU A 382 -10.48 -11.25 -7.18
C GLU A 382 -11.48 -12.12 -6.39
N LEU A 383 -12.67 -11.58 -6.13
CA LEU A 383 -13.92 -12.33 -6.31
C LEU A 383 -14.93 -11.36 -6.93
N ASP A 384 -15.39 -11.66 -8.15
CA ASP A 384 -16.58 -11.01 -8.70
C ASP A 384 -17.73 -11.19 -7.69
N GLU A 385 -18.47 -10.10 -7.46
CA GLU A 385 -19.49 -9.90 -6.42
C GLU A 385 -18.98 -9.56 -5.00
N THR A 386 -18.92 -8.25 -4.77
CA THR A 386 -18.74 -7.58 -3.49
C THR A 386 -19.92 -7.83 -2.55
N ALA A 387 -19.90 -8.95 -1.83
CA ALA A 387 -20.67 -9.06 -0.59
C ALA A 387 -19.94 -8.26 0.50
N SER A 388 -20.39 -7.04 0.77
CA SER A 388 -19.95 -6.27 1.94
C SER A 388 -20.32 -7.03 3.22
N VAL A 389 -19.35 -7.71 3.84
CA VAL A 389 -19.54 -8.32 5.16
C VAL A 389 -19.47 -7.21 6.20
N ALA A 390 -20.63 -6.64 6.52
CA ALA A 390 -20.74 -5.71 7.64
C ALA A 390 -20.68 -6.50 8.96
N LEU A 391 -19.60 -6.32 9.73
CA LEU A 391 -19.46 -6.84 11.08
C LEU A 391 -20.25 -5.95 12.06
N TRP A 392 -21.53 -6.27 12.25
CA TRP A 392 -22.37 -5.56 13.22
C TRP A 392 -22.15 -6.11 14.63
N ARG A 393 -21.72 -5.26 15.56
CA ARG A 393 -21.93 -5.53 16.99
C ARG A 393 -23.39 -5.22 17.31
N ARG A 394 -24.23 -6.25 17.55
CA ARG A 394 -25.61 -6.02 18.00
C ARG A 394 -25.57 -5.21 19.29
N GLY A 395 -26.27 -4.07 19.30
CA GLY A 395 -26.47 -3.28 20.51
C GLY A 395 -27.10 -4.12 21.63
N ARG A 396 -26.73 -3.83 22.87
CA ARG A 396 -27.30 -4.49 24.06
C ARG A 396 -28.83 -4.44 23.98
N PRO A 397 -29.55 -5.56 24.20
CA PRO A 397 -30.97 -5.45 24.52
C PRO A 397 -31.08 -4.63 25.81
N ALA A 398 -31.83 -3.53 25.76
CA ALA A 398 -32.11 -2.72 26.93
C ALA A 398 -32.70 -3.64 28.01
N ALA A 399 -32.13 -3.59 29.22
CA ALA A 399 -32.75 -4.23 30.38
C ALA A 399 -34.15 -3.66 30.51
N ARG A 400 -35.18 -4.49 30.28
CA ARG A 400 -36.56 -4.13 30.63
C ARG A 400 -36.57 -3.85 32.13
N ALA A 401 -36.76 -2.59 32.48
CA ALA A 401 -37.11 -2.21 33.83
C ALA A 401 -38.43 -2.94 34.15
N ALA A 402 -38.36 -3.94 35.02
CA ALA A 402 -39.54 -4.49 35.67
C ALA A 402 -40.13 -3.35 36.51
N THR A 403 -41.23 -2.80 36.03
CA THR A 403 -42.18 -2.02 36.82
C THR A 403 -43.41 -2.90 36.94
N GLY A 404 -43.76 -3.25 38.18
CA GLY A 404 -44.86 -4.16 38.53
C GLY A 404 -44.37 -5.31 39.37
#